data_AF-A0A1V5CH99-F1
#
_entry.id   AF-A0A1V5CH99-F1
#
_cell.length_a   1.000
_cell.length_b   1.000
_cell.length_c   1.000
_cell.angle_alpha   90.00
_cell.angle_beta   90.00
_cell.angle_gamma   90.00
#
_symmetry.space_group_name_H-M   'P 1'
#
loop_
_entity.id
_entity.type
_entity.pdbx_description
1 polymer ?
#
loop_
_entity_poly.entity_id
_entity_poly.type
_entity_poly.pdbx_seq_one_letter_code
_entity_poly.pdbx_strand_id
1 'polypeptide(L)'
;MADREFKPGFVTYETGSRTTGEVRALIDDPKWSDGYLTFSRQELPLRTVSAKPLSALLAGKVSGIKDGKGEEIQGYLMEADLWCKREGGYEEVSIERDDAVFYLQKWDLETGRAVGTENCYWREVDILRHQKSRIFSDDIKAIEVIVPERRLHFFLTAGGTRP
;
A
#
# COMPACT_ATOMS: atom_id res chain seq x y z
N MET A 1 21.06 -9.02 -11.82
CA MET A 1 20.88 -7.55 -11.88
C MET A 1 19.46 -7.33 -12.34
N ALA A 2 18.63 -6.63 -11.55
CA ALA A 2 17.27 -6.31 -11.97
C ALA A 2 17.33 -5.51 -13.27
N ASP A 3 16.45 -5.85 -14.21
CA ASP A 3 16.28 -5.16 -15.46
C ASP A 3 15.84 -3.72 -15.17
N ARG A 4 16.75 -2.76 -15.36
CA ARG A 4 16.56 -1.34 -15.01
C ARG A 4 15.87 -0.54 -16.10
N GLU A 5 15.54 -1.18 -17.21
CA GLU A 5 14.88 -0.54 -18.34
C GLU A 5 13.39 -0.33 -18.06
N PHE A 6 12.88 0.79 -18.57
CA PHE A 6 11.46 1.08 -18.52
C PHE A 6 10.70 0.19 -19.49
N LYS A 7 9.64 -0.44 -18.98
CA LYS A 7 8.73 -1.33 -19.71
C LYS A 7 7.40 -0.62 -19.93
N PRO A 8 6.74 -0.80 -21.08
CA PRO A 8 5.40 -0.25 -21.27
C PRO A 8 4.42 -0.89 -20.28
N GLY A 9 3.42 -0.11 -19.87
CA GLY A 9 2.35 -0.56 -19.00
C GLY A 9 1.10 0.29 -19.16
N PHE A 10 0.04 -0.12 -18.49
CA PHE A 10 -1.20 0.65 -18.41
C PHE A 10 -1.57 0.88 -16.95
N VAL A 11 -1.58 2.13 -16.52
CA VAL A 11 -2.00 2.51 -15.17
C VAL A 11 -3.39 3.12 -15.19
N THR A 12 -4.22 2.65 -14.27
CA THR A 12 -5.50 3.28 -13.94
C THR A 12 -5.37 3.97 -12.58
N TYR A 13 -5.90 5.19 -12.49
CA TYR A 13 -5.97 5.94 -11.24
C TYR A 13 -7.42 6.29 -10.91
N GLU A 14 -7.81 5.95 -9.69
CA GLU A 14 -9.11 6.28 -9.13
C GLU A 14 -8.91 7.05 -7.82
N THR A 15 -9.70 8.10 -7.63
CA THR A 15 -9.72 8.80 -6.34
C THR A 15 -11.11 9.30 -5.99
N GLY A 16 -11.37 9.46 -4.70
CA GLY A 16 -12.56 10.13 -4.20
C GLY A 16 -12.90 9.71 -2.78
N SER A 17 -13.90 10.39 -2.23
CA SER A 17 -14.42 10.06 -0.91
C SER A 17 -15.20 8.75 -0.95
N ARG A 18 -15.04 7.93 0.08
CA ARG A 18 -15.71 6.65 0.28
C ARG A 18 -16.27 6.58 1.69
N THR A 19 -17.40 5.90 1.83
CA THR A 19 -18.01 5.59 3.12
C THR A 19 -17.21 4.53 3.86
N THR A 20 -17.37 4.46 5.18
CA THR A 20 -16.77 3.39 6.00
C THR A 20 -17.13 1.98 5.51
N GLY A 21 -18.34 1.79 4.96
CA GLY A 21 -18.78 0.49 4.44
C GLY A 21 -18.00 0.08 3.18
N GLU A 22 -17.79 1.02 2.26
CA GLU A 22 -17.02 0.78 1.03
C GLU A 22 -15.55 0.51 1.35
N VAL A 23 -14.95 1.28 2.26
CA VAL A 23 -13.57 1.06 2.69
C VAL A 23 -13.40 -0.28 3.38
N ARG A 24 -14.34 -0.67 4.26
CA ARG A 24 -14.30 -1.99 4.94
C ARG A 24 -14.18 -3.13 3.94
N ALA A 25 -15.01 -3.14 2.91
CA ALA A 25 -15.00 -4.20 1.91
C ALA A 25 -13.66 -4.25 1.15
N LEU A 26 -13.06 -3.08 0.91
CA LEU A 26 -11.78 -2.98 0.22
C LEU A 26 -10.60 -3.46 1.06
N ILE A 27 -10.49 -3.03 2.31
CA ILE A 27 -9.31 -3.34 3.15
C ILE A 27 -9.32 -4.76 3.71
N ASP A 28 -10.49 -5.37 3.88
CA ASP A 28 -10.59 -6.77 4.33
C ASP A 28 -10.39 -7.77 3.18
N ASP A 29 -10.14 -7.31 1.95
CA ASP A 29 -9.77 -8.17 0.83
C ASP A 29 -8.42 -8.86 1.12
N PRO A 30 -8.37 -10.21 1.15
CA PRO A 30 -7.15 -10.94 1.49
C PRO A 30 -6.03 -10.82 0.45
N LYS A 31 -6.26 -10.13 -0.69
CA LYS A 31 -5.23 -9.91 -1.71
C LYS A 31 -4.08 -9.03 -1.24
N TRP A 32 -4.28 -8.17 -0.24
CA TRP A 32 -3.25 -7.22 0.22
C TRP A 32 -2.09 -7.98 0.83
N SER A 33 -0.95 -7.97 0.15
CA SER A 33 0.21 -8.77 0.55
C SER A 33 1.07 -8.06 1.59
N ASP A 34 1.06 -6.73 1.59
CA ASP A 34 1.76 -5.92 2.56
C ASP A 34 1.18 -4.49 2.54
N GLY A 35 1.69 -3.63 3.42
CA GLY A 35 1.15 -2.29 3.59
C GLY A 35 1.73 -1.57 4.79
N TYR A 36 1.17 -0.40 5.04
CA TYR A 36 1.52 0.48 6.13
C TYR A 36 0.25 1.10 6.72
N LEU A 37 0.25 1.25 8.05
CA LEU A 37 -0.87 1.78 8.82
C LEU A 37 -0.37 2.96 9.67
N THR A 38 -0.95 4.13 9.46
CA THR A 38 -0.72 5.32 10.28
C THR A 38 -1.79 5.40 11.35
N PHE A 39 -1.40 5.23 12.61
CA PHE A 39 -2.23 5.57 13.75
C PHE A 39 -1.86 6.96 14.26
N SER A 40 -2.78 7.63 14.94
CA SER A 40 -2.57 8.98 15.52
C SER A 40 -1.32 9.16 16.43
N ARG A 41 -0.66 8.07 16.84
CA ARG A 41 0.52 8.08 17.71
C ARG A 41 1.71 7.30 17.16
N GLN A 42 1.53 6.49 16.12
CA GLN A 42 2.56 5.60 15.64
C GLN A 42 2.27 5.03 14.26
N GLU A 43 3.32 4.47 13.68
CA GLU A 43 3.43 4.04 12.32
C GLU A 43 3.82 2.56 12.33
N LEU A 44 3.02 1.68 11.71
CA LEU A 44 3.25 0.24 11.73
C LEU A 44 3.12 -0.41 10.36
N PRO A 45 3.95 -1.41 10.03
CA PRO A 45 3.74 -2.22 8.83
C PRO A 45 2.51 -3.12 9.02
N LEU A 46 1.79 -3.40 7.93
CA LEU A 46 0.54 -4.17 7.94
C LEU A 46 0.68 -5.52 8.66
N ARG A 47 1.76 -6.24 8.37
CA ARG A 47 2.10 -7.56 8.96
C ARG A 47 2.14 -7.58 10.49
N THR A 48 2.30 -6.43 11.13
CA THR A 48 2.37 -6.30 12.59
C THR A 48 1.00 -6.33 13.27
N VAL A 49 -0.10 -6.14 12.52
CA VAL A 49 -1.47 -6.07 13.06
C VAL A 49 -2.29 -7.33 12.71
N SER A 50 -1.62 -8.41 12.28
CA SER A 50 -2.14 -9.62 11.63
C SER A 50 -3.20 -10.45 12.37
N ALA A 51 -3.64 -10.05 13.57
CA ALA A 51 -4.59 -10.80 14.39
C ALA A 51 -6.06 -10.34 14.27
N LYS A 52 -6.38 -9.27 13.53
CA LYS A 52 -7.76 -8.75 13.40
C LYS A 52 -8.09 -8.30 11.97
N PRO A 53 -9.37 -8.35 11.55
CA PRO A 53 -9.80 -7.71 10.31
C PRO A 53 -9.46 -6.22 10.37
N LEU A 54 -8.85 -5.69 9.32
CA LEU A 54 -8.39 -4.30 9.26
C LEU A 54 -9.55 -3.33 9.43
N SER A 55 -10.74 -3.72 9.01
CA SER A 55 -11.95 -2.92 9.22
C SER A 55 -12.36 -2.73 10.67
N ALA A 56 -11.88 -3.55 11.60
CA ALA A 56 -12.06 -3.30 13.03
C ALA A 56 -11.29 -2.05 13.48
N LEU A 57 -10.21 -1.68 12.79
CA LEU A 57 -9.39 -0.50 13.09
C LEU A 57 -10.08 0.80 12.65
N LEU A 58 -11.03 0.72 11.72
CA LEU A 58 -11.84 1.87 11.27
C LEU A 58 -12.93 2.26 12.27
N ALA A 59 -13.38 1.33 13.13
CA ALA A 59 -14.58 1.51 13.95
C ALA A 59 -14.43 2.52 15.10
N GLY A 60 -13.19 2.86 15.50
CA GLY A 60 -12.97 3.79 16.59
C GLY A 60 -11.54 3.76 17.11
N LYS A 61 -11.37 4.16 18.37
CA LYS A 61 -10.06 4.12 19.04
C LYS A 61 -9.62 2.67 19.19
N VAL A 62 -8.44 2.37 18.67
CA VAL A 62 -7.75 1.11 18.86
C VAL A 62 -7.00 1.15 20.20
N SER A 63 -7.22 0.10 20.99
CA SER A 63 -6.52 -0.20 22.25
C SER A 63 -6.51 -1.72 22.47
N GLY A 64 -5.56 -2.21 23.26
CA GLY A 64 -5.43 -3.63 23.61
C GLY A 64 -4.95 -4.54 22.47
N ILE A 65 -4.52 -3.97 21.34
CA ILE A 65 -3.80 -4.70 20.29
C ILE A 65 -2.31 -4.50 20.57
N LYS A 66 -1.52 -5.57 20.54
CA LYS A 66 -0.07 -5.48 20.64
C LYS A 66 0.57 -5.57 19.27
N ASP A 67 1.62 -4.80 19.07
CA ASP A 67 2.49 -4.94 17.91
C ASP A 67 3.37 -6.20 18.03
N GLY A 68 4.20 -6.47 17.02
CA GLY A 68 5.09 -7.63 16.98
C GLY A 68 6.22 -7.58 18.01
N LYS A 69 6.34 -6.49 18.77
CA LYS A 69 7.29 -6.29 19.87
C LYS A 69 6.60 -6.35 21.24
N GLY A 70 5.28 -6.52 21.27
CA GLY A 70 4.49 -6.60 22.49
C GLY A 70 4.01 -5.24 23.03
N GLU A 71 4.29 -4.15 22.31
CA GLU A 71 3.87 -2.79 22.66
C GLU A 71 2.42 -2.55 22.25
N GLU A 72 1.66 -1.82 23.07
CA GLU A 72 0.26 -1.57 22.78
C GLU A 72 0.08 -0.55 21.65
N ILE A 73 -0.65 -0.94 20.62
CA ILE A 73 -1.16 -0.05 19.58
C ILE A 73 -2.26 0.81 20.17
N GLN A 74 -2.02 2.12 20.24
CA GLN A 74 -2.99 3.08 20.76
C GLN A 74 -3.31 4.16 19.73
N GLY A 75 -4.61 4.48 19.61
CA GLY A 75 -5.07 5.64 18.87
C GLY A 75 -6.10 5.30 17.79
N TYR A 76 -6.38 6.25 16.91
CA TYR A 76 -7.26 6.03 15.77
C TYR A 76 -6.43 5.69 14.55
N LEU A 77 -6.88 4.75 13.73
CA LEU A 77 -6.33 4.59 12.39
C LEU A 77 -6.67 5.85 11.59
N MET A 78 -5.63 6.52 11.10
CA MET A 78 -5.71 7.75 10.32
C MET A 78 -5.50 7.44 8.85
N GLU A 79 -4.53 6.58 8.52
CA GLU A 79 -4.24 6.21 7.14
C GLU A 79 -3.95 4.72 7.01
N ALA A 80 -4.24 4.16 5.83
CA ALA A 80 -3.83 2.83 5.42
C ALA A 80 -3.35 2.86 3.97
N ASP A 81 -2.08 2.52 3.76
CA ASP A 81 -1.50 2.30 2.44
C ASP A 81 -1.31 0.80 2.26
N LEU A 82 -2.06 0.19 1.37
CA LEU A 82 -2.05 -1.26 1.14
C LEU A 82 -1.64 -1.52 -0.30
N TRP A 83 -0.88 -2.58 -0.51
CA TRP A 83 -0.47 -2.94 -1.85
C TRP A 83 -0.32 -4.44 -2.05
N CYS A 84 -0.44 -4.84 -3.31
CA CYS A 84 -0.21 -6.21 -3.70
C CYS A 84 0.37 -6.33 -5.11
N LYS A 85 1.08 -7.44 -5.32
CA LYS A 85 1.40 -7.94 -6.65
C LYS A 85 0.34 -8.96 -7.04
N ARG A 86 -0.23 -8.81 -8.23
CA ARG A 86 -1.21 -9.74 -8.81
C ARG A 86 -0.69 -10.32 -10.11
N GLU A 87 -1.40 -11.29 -10.67
CA GLU A 87 -1.08 -11.77 -12.00
C GLU A 87 -1.19 -10.61 -13.02
N GLY A 88 -0.11 -10.38 -13.76
CA GLY A 88 -0.05 -9.34 -14.79
C GLY A 88 -0.02 -7.90 -14.29
N GLY A 89 0.25 -7.64 -12.99
CA GLY A 89 0.23 -6.27 -12.49
C GLY A 89 0.50 -6.05 -11.01
N TYR A 90 0.27 -4.81 -10.60
CA TYR A 90 0.42 -4.31 -9.23
C TYR A 90 -0.76 -3.42 -8.87
N GLU A 91 -1.21 -3.47 -7.63
CA GLU A 91 -2.27 -2.62 -7.12
C GLU A 91 -1.81 -1.95 -5.81
N GLU A 92 -2.13 -0.67 -5.67
CA GLU A 92 -1.89 0.11 -4.46
C GLU A 92 -3.16 0.89 -4.13
N VAL A 93 -3.53 0.93 -2.85
CA VAL A 93 -4.55 1.82 -2.32
C VAL A 93 -4.00 2.59 -1.14
N SER A 94 -4.16 3.91 -1.17
CA SER A 94 -3.99 4.78 -0.02
C SER A 94 -5.38 5.24 0.44
N ILE A 95 -5.61 5.17 1.75
CA ILE A 95 -6.87 5.53 2.38
C ILE A 95 -6.54 6.46 3.54
N GLU A 96 -7.07 7.67 3.52
CA GLU A 96 -6.92 8.66 4.58
C GLU A 96 -8.29 8.94 5.21
N ARG A 97 -8.35 8.98 6.54
CA ARG A 97 -9.55 9.35 7.28
C ARG A 97 -9.77 10.86 7.17
N ASP A 98 -10.91 11.24 6.62
CA ASP A 98 -11.34 12.63 6.45
C ASP A 98 -12.72 12.83 7.11
N ASP A 99 -12.73 13.29 8.36
CA ASP A 99 -13.91 13.44 9.21
C ASP A 99 -14.81 12.18 9.26
N ALA A 100 -15.95 12.22 8.56
CA ALA A 100 -16.97 11.17 8.53
C ALA A 100 -16.82 10.21 7.33
N VAL A 101 -15.88 10.50 6.44
CA VAL A 101 -15.59 9.72 5.23
C VAL A 101 -14.12 9.32 5.21
N PHE A 102 -13.74 8.63 4.15
CA PHE A 102 -12.34 8.33 3.85
C PHE A 102 -12.03 8.83 2.46
N TYR A 103 -10.91 9.52 2.30
CA TYR A 103 -10.36 9.83 1.00
C TYR A 103 -9.56 8.63 0.49
N LEU A 104 -9.92 8.11 -0.67
CA LEU A 104 -9.27 6.97 -1.29
C LEU A 104 -8.49 7.41 -2.52
N GLN A 105 -7.31 6.84 -2.68
CA GLN A 105 -6.48 6.90 -3.87
C GLN A 105 -6.10 5.47 -4.25
N LYS A 106 -6.59 4.99 -5.39
CA LYS A 106 -6.32 3.64 -5.87
C LYS A 106 -5.59 3.70 -7.19
N TRP A 107 -4.58 2.88 -7.30
CA TRP A 107 -3.79 2.72 -8.49
C TRP A 107 -3.71 1.26 -8.88
N ASP A 108 -3.81 1.03 -10.19
CA ASP A 108 -3.73 -0.31 -10.76
C ASP A 108 -2.82 -0.27 -11.99
N LEU A 109 -1.69 -0.97 -11.93
CA LEU A 109 -0.72 -1.09 -13.02
C LEU A 109 -0.85 -2.46 -13.67
N GLU A 110 -1.17 -2.48 -14.96
CA GLU A 110 -1.15 -3.66 -15.81
C GLU A 110 0.16 -3.70 -16.62
N THR A 111 0.89 -4.82 -16.55
CA THR A 111 2.22 -4.97 -17.16
C THR A 111 2.24 -5.86 -18.42
N GLY A 112 1.09 -6.37 -18.84
CA GLY A 112 0.97 -7.35 -19.93
C GLY A 112 -0.13 -7.05 -20.96
N ARG A 113 -0.55 -5.79 -21.09
CA ARG A 113 -1.57 -5.39 -22.07
C ARG A 113 -1.07 -5.48 -23.51
N ALA A 114 -2.03 -5.50 -24.44
CA ALA A 114 -1.76 -5.45 -25.87
C ALA A 114 -0.95 -4.20 -26.25
N VAL A 115 0.00 -4.38 -27.15
CA VAL A 115 0.85 -3.30 -27.68
C VAL A 115 0.00 -2.19 -28.29
N GLY A 116 0.34 -0.92 -28.01
CA GLY A 116 -0.37 0.26 -28.49
C GLY A 116 -1.50 0.74 -27.59
N THR A 117 -1.64 0.14 -26.40
CA THR A 117 -2.63 0.57 -25.39
C THR A 117 -1.98 1.16 -24.14
N GLU A 118 -0.65 1.18 -24.06
CA GLU A 118 0.09 1.71 -22.93
C GLU A 118 -0.15 3.21 -22.69
N ASN A 119 -0.21 3.61 -21.42
CA ASN A 119 -0.26 5.01 -21.01
C ASN A 119 0.83 5.37 -20.00
N CYS A 120 1.67 4.41 -19.61
CA CYS A 120 2.78 4.61 -18.68
C CYS A 120 3.98 3.72 -19.02
N TYR A 121 5.09 4.03 -18.37
CA TYR A 121 6.29 3.22 -18.35
C TYR A 121 6.62 2.85 -16.92
N TRP A 122 7.02 1.61 -16.66
CA TRP A 122 7.32 1.13 -15.32
C TRP A 122 8.65 0.37 -15.27
N ARG A 123 9.27 0.30 -14.10
CA ARG A 123 10.45 -0.55 -13.85
C ARG A 123 10.54 -0.94 -12.39
N GLU A 124 11.28 -2.00 -12.11
CA GLU A 124 11.68 -2.32 -10.73
C GLU A 124 12.86 -1.41 -10.33
N VAL A 125 12.78 -0.84 -9.13
CA VAL A 125 13.83 0.01 -8.56
C VAL A 125 14.16 -0.42 -7.13
N ASP A 126 15.44 -0.24 -6.80
CA ASP A 126 15.91 -0.34 -5.41
C ASP A 126 15.68 1.02 -4.73
N ILE A 127 15.12 1.03 -3.52
CA ILE A 127 14.94 2.27 -2.76
C ILE A 127 16.15 2.50 -1.86
N LEU A 128 16.71 3.72 -1.94
CA LEU A 128 17.64 4.21 -0.92
C LEU A 128 16.86 4.57 0.34
N ARG A 129 17.01 3.74 1.37
CA ARG A 129 16.37 3.99 2.66
C ARG A 129 17.19 5.01 3.47
N HIS A 130 16.50 5.98 4.05
CA HIS A 130 17.10 6.82 5.08
C HIS A 130 17.31 5.98 6.35
N GLN A 131 18.55 5.92 6.87
CA GLN A 131 18.95 5.04 7.98
C GLN A 131 18.11 5.21 9.27
N LYS A 132 17.35 6.31 9.40
CA LYS A 132 16.47 6.58 10.55
C LYS A 132 15.02 6.12 10.39
N SER A 133 14.60 5.65 9.21
CA SER A 133 13.23 5.12 9.03
C SER A 133 13.07 3.87 9.91
N ARG A 134 12.05 3.85 10.78
CA ARG A 134 11.82 2.75 11.75
C ARG A 134 10.71 1.78 11.35
N ILE A 135 9.98 2.09 10.27
CA ILE A 135 8.76 1.39 9.88
C ILE A 135 9.08 0.03 9.27
N PHE A 136 9.98 0.01 8.29
CA PHE A 136 10.43 -1.21 7.62
C PHE A 136 11.88 -1.46 7.99
N SER A 137 12.23 -2.64 8.50
CA SER A 137 13.61 -3.01 8.84
C SER A 137 14.39 -3.62 7.68
N ASP A 138 13.69 -4.10 6.66
CA ASP A 138 14.22 -4.98 5.61
C ASP A 138 14.57 -4.22 4.32
N ASP A 139 15.16 -4.92 3.34
CA ASP A 139 15.42 -4.36 2.00
C ASP A 139 14.09 -4.01 1.30
N ILE A 140 13.99 -2.78 0.81
CA ILE A 140 12.79 -2.24 0.18
C ILE A 140 12.96 -2.28 -1.34
N LYS A 141 12.05 -2.97 -2.01
CA LYS A 141 11.88 -2.90 -3.46
C LYS A 141 10.78 -1.89 -3.78
N ALA A 142 10.78 -1.35 -4.98
CA ALA A 142 9.66 -0.57 -5.47
C ALA A 142 9.48 -0.72 -6.97
N ILE A 143 8.32 -0.28 -7.43
CA ILE A 143 8.06 -0.08 -8.84
C ILE A 143 7.99 1.42 -9.07
N GLU A 144 8.82 1.92 -9.98
CA GLU A 144 8.70 3.29 -10.45
C GLU A 144 7.77 3.28 -11.66
N VAL A 145 6.77 4.16 -11.68
CA VAL A 145 5.85 4.31 -12.82
C VAL A 145 5.83 5.76 -13.28
N ILE A 146 6.24 5.98 -14.52
CA ILE A 146 6.17 7.27 -15.18
C ILE A 146 4.96 7.25 -16.11
N VAL A 147 3.95 8.07 -15.81
CA VAL A 147 2.92 8.42 -16.78
C VAL A 147 3.46 9.66 -17.51
N PRO A 148 3.74 9.62 -18.82
CA PRO A 148 4.32 10.76 -19.53
C PRO A 148 3.52 12.07 -19.36
N GLU A 149 2.22 11.95 -19.17
CA GLU A 149 1.32 13.08 -18.90
C GLU A 149 1.20 13.45 -17.41
N ARG A 150 1.68 12.60 -16.47
CA ARG A 150 1.63 12.77 -15.01
C ARG A 150 2.78 12.04 -14.29
N ARG A 151 3.69 12.76 -13.62
CA ARG A 151 4.79 12.09 -12.89
C ARG A 151 4.27 11.45 -11.59
N LEU A 152 4.52 10.16 -11.36
CA LEU A 152 4.12 9.43 -10.15
C LEU A 152 5.24 8.53 -9.60
N HIS A 153 5.16 8.15 -8.32
CA HIS A 153 6.02 7.16 -7.67
C HIS A 153 5.14 6.18 -6.87
N PHE A 154 5.43 4.87 -6.94
CA PHE A 154 4.78 3.83 -6.15
C PHE A 154 5.76 3.19 -5.17
N PHE A 155 5.27 2.75 -4.02
CA PHE A 155 6.07 2.10 -2.99
C PHE A 155 5.49 0.72 -2.70
N LEU A 156 6.22 -0.36 -3.03
CA LEU A 156 5.71 -1.73 -2.95
C LEU A 156 6.64 -2.62 -2.12
N THR A 157 6.24 -2.98 -0.90
CA THR A 157 6.95 -3.96 -0.06
C THR A 157 6.42 -5.38 -0.30
N ALA A 158 7.26 -6.39 -0.06
CA ALA A 158 6.88 -7.79 -0.26
C ALA A 158 6.92 -8.59 1.06
N GLY A 159 5.83 -9.32 1.32
CA GLY A 159 5.74 -10.43 2.27
C GLY A 159 6.10 -11.78 1.61
N GLY A 160 6.79 -12.66 2.35
CA GLY A 160 7.05 -14.04 1.95
C GLY A 160 8.31 -14.65 2.57
N THR A 161 8.15 -15.83 3.17
CA THR A 161 9.02 -16.55 4.12
C THR A 161 10.47 -16.83 3.68
N ARG A 162 11.42 -16.66 4.61
CA ARG A 162 12.80 -17.17 4.48
C ARG A 162 12.91 -18.64 4.96
N PRO A 163 13.82 -19.44 4.38
CA PRO A 163 14.33 -20.69 4.98
C PRO A 163 15.11 -20.45 6.28
#